data_AF-A0A679I5G5-F1
#
_entry.id   AF-A0A679I5G5-F1
#
_cell.length_a   1.000
_cell.length_b   1.000
_cell.length_c   1.000
_cell.angle_alpha   90.00
_cell.angle_beta   90.00
_cell.angle_gamma   90.00
#
_symmetry.space_group_name_H-M   'P 1'
#
loop_
_entity.id
_entity.type
_entity.pdbx_description
1 polymer ?
#
loop_
_entity_poly.entity_id
_entity_poly.type
_entity_poly.pdbx_seq_one_letter_code
_entity_poly.pdbx_strand_id
1 'polypeptide(L)'
;MGLLQRLKHDVRTGLATLRWGTAQAANRALEETELLRLRLQMRKIDQQLVELYRDVGERAVSLREAGEPVERVMYDMEVGRLVKEIHQLKDASRKLESDMAEIKNSE
;
A
#
# COMPACT_ATOMS: atom_id res chain seq x y z
N MET A 1 -7.71 50.99 26.17
CA MET A 1 -7.95 49.81 25.30
C MET A 1 -9.38 49.33 25.50
N GLY A 2 -10.28 49.60 24.57
CA GLY A 2 -11.74 49.43 24.76
C GLY A 2 -12.22 47.98 24.70
N LEU A 3 -13.28 47.63 25.45
CA LEU A 3 -13.90 46.29 25.44
C LEU A 3 -14.27 45.80 24.03
N LEU A 4 -14.74 46.70 23.16
CA LEU A 4 -15.11 46.38 21.78
C LEU A 4 -13.93 45.93 20.91
N GLN A 5 -12.74 46.51 21.14
CA GLN A 5 -11.52 46.10 20.42
C GLN A 5 -11.06 44.69 20.84
N ARG A 6 -11.23 44.35 22.13
CA ARG A 6 -10.95 43.00 22.64
C ARG A 6 -11.92 41.97 22.08
N LEU A 7 -13.22 42.24 22.11
CA LEU A 7 -14.23 41.36 21.50
C LEU A 7 -13.98 41.09 20.01
N LYS A 8 -13.65 42.13 19.23
CA LYS A 8 -13.32 41.98 17.81
C LYS A 8 -12.07 41.12 17.60
N HIS A 9 -11.06 41.28 18.45
CA HIS A 9 -9.83 40.50 18.40
C HIS A 9 -10.08 39.02 18.75
N ASP A 10 -10.88 38.76 19.77
CA ASP A 10 -11.18 37.41 20.24
C ASP A 10 -12.01 36.63 19.21
N VAL A 11 -12.99 37.28 18.57
CA VAL A 11 -13.75 36.67 17.46
C VAL A 11 -12.85 36.35 16.27
N ARG A 12 -11.93 37.26 15.91
CA ARG A 12 -10.99 37.03 14.80
C ARG A 12 -10.04 35.88 15.10
N THR A 13 -9.56 35.80 16.34
CA THR A 13 -8.70 34.71 16.81
C THR A 13 -9.46 33.38 16.80
N GLY A 14 -10.68 33.35 17.36
CA GLY A 14 -11.53 32.16 17.36
C GLY A 14 -11.84 31.64 15.96
N LEU A 15 -12.14 32.54 15.01
CA LEU A 15 -12.36 32.17 13.61
C LEU A 15 -11.07 31.61 12.95
N ALA A 16 -9.92 32.20 13.25
CA ALA A 16 -8.64 31.70 12.75
C ALA A 16 -8.31 30.31 13.29
N THR A 17 -8.54 30.07 14.59
CA THR A 17 -8.37 28.77 15.23
C THR A 17 -9.32 27.73 14.65
N LEU A 18 -10.60 28.07 14.45
CA LEU A 18 -11.56 27.18 13.81
C LEU A 18 -11.11 26.80 12.40
N ARG A 19 -10.70 27.79 11.58
CA ARG A 19 -10.21 27.53 10.23
C ARG A 19 -8.99 26.62 10.22
N TRP A 20 -8.05 26.87 11.14
CA TRP A 20 -6.86 26.04 11.27
C TRP A 20 -7.21 24.60 11.70
N GLY A 21 -8.08 24.43 12.70
CA GLY A 21 -8.55 23.11 13.13
C GLY A 21 -9.29 22.35 12.02
N THR A 22 -10.11 23.04 11.22
CA THR A 22 -10.77 22.42 10.06
C THR A 22 -9.78 21.98 8.99
N ALA A 23 -8.74 22.79 8.73
CA ALA A 23 -7.70 22.42 7.78
C ALA A 23 -6.88 21.22 8.27
N GLN A 24 -6.54 21.19 9.57
CA GLN A 24 -5.83 20.06 10.18
C GLN A 24 -6.65 18.77 10.12
N ALA A 25 -7.95 18.83 10.44
CA ALA A 25 -8.85 17.68 10.36
C ALA A 25 -8.97 17.16 8.91
N ALA A 26 -9.06 18.07 7.93
CA ALA A 26 -9.09 17.70 6.52
C ALA A 26 -7.78 17.02 6.07
N ASN A 27 -6.62 17.55 6.46
CA ASN A 27 -5.33 16.94 6.14
C ASN A 27 -5.21 15.52 6.72
N ARG A 28 -5.57 15.33 8.00
CA ARG A 28 -5.55 14.01 8.65
C ARG A 28 -6.47 13.00 7.94
N ALA A 29 -7.66 13.43 7.55
CA ALA A 29 -8.59 12.57 6.81
C ALA A 29 -8.03 12.16 5.43
N LEU A 30 -7.31 13.04 4.75
CA LEU A 30 -6.64 12.73 3.48
C LEU A 30 -5.50 11.72 3.68
N GLU A 31 -4.66 11.90 4.70
CA GLU A 31 -3.57 10.98 5.06
C GLU A 31 -4.11 9.58 5.41
N GLU A 32 -5.14 9.49 6.23
CA GLU A 32 -5.80 8.22 6.58
C GLU A 32 -6.41 7.54 5.34
N THR A 33 -6.99 8.32 4.42
CA THR A 33 -7.53 7.80 3.16
C THR A 33 -6.44 7.24 2.25
N GLU A 34 -5.31 7.95 2.13
CA GLU A 34 -4.18 7.47 1.33
C GLU A 34 -3.59 6.19 1.94
N LEU A 35 -3.48 6.12 3.27
CA LEU A 35 -3.06 4.89 3.95
C LEU A 35 -4.01 3.71 3.66
N LEU A 36 -5.32 3.95 3.66
CA LEU A 36 -6.32 2.93 3.32
C LEU A 36 -6.18 2.48 1.86
N ARG A 37 -5.92 3.41 0.94
CA ARG A 37 -5.66 3.10 -0.47
C ARG A 37 -4.43 2.21 -0.63
N LEU A 38 -3.31 2.54 0.02
CA LEU A 38 -2.08 1.75 -0.03
C LEU A 38 -2.31 0.34 0.56
N ARG A 39 -3.02 0.23 1.68
CA ARG A 39 -3.40 -1.07 2.27
C ARG A 39 -4.26 -1.92 1.33
N LEU A 40 -5.19 -1.30 0.60
CA LEU A 40 -5.99 -2.01 -0.39
C LEU A 40 -5.12 -2.52 -1.55
N GLN A 41 -4.17 -1.71 -2.02
CA GLN A 41 -3.20 -2.14 -3.04
C GLN A 41 -2.35 -3.31 -2.54
N MET A 42 -1.88 -3.27 -1.30
CA MET A 42 -1.15 -4.37 -0.68
C MET A 42 -1.96 -5.68 -0.72
N ARG A 43 -3.23 -5.64 -0.28
CA ARG A 43 -4.09 -6.83 -0.30
C ARG A 43 -4.28 -7.41 -1.70
N LYS A 44 -4.32 -6.57 -2.73
CA LYS A 44 -4.41 -7.03 -4.13
C LYS A 44 -3.13 -7.75 -4.54
N ILE A 45 -1.96 -7.23 -4.17
CA ILE A 45 -0.67 -7.90 -4.42
C ILE A 45 -0.63 -9.24 -3.69
N ASP A 46 -1.05 -9.30 -2.43
CA ASP A 46 -1.10 -10.55 -1.66
C ASP A 46 -1.98 -11.61 -2.34
N GLN A 47 -3.15 -11.21 -2.85
CA GLN A 47 -4.04 -12.09 -3.61
C GLN A 47 -3.37 -12.61 -4.88
N GLN A 48 -2.74 -11.73 -5.66
CA GLN A 48 -2.03 -12.10 -6.89
C GLN A 48 -0.84 -13.03 -6.59
N LEU A 49 -0.12 -12.81 -5.50
CA LEU A 49 0.98 -13.69 -5.09
C LEU A 49 0.49 -15.10 -4.76
N VAL A 50 -0.64 -15.23 -4.05
CA VAL A 50 -1.25 -16.54 -3.77
C VAL A 50 -1.60 -17.29 -5.06
N GLU A 51 -2.18 -16.60 -6.04
CA GLU A 51 -2.50 -17.16 -7.35
C GLU A 51 -1.23 -17.63 -8.08
N LEU A 52 -0.20 -16.79 -8.15
CA LEU A 52 1.04 -17.17 -8.82
C LEU A 52 1.78 -18.33 -8.15
N TYR A 53 1.77 -18.40 -6.80
CA TYR A 53 2.35 -19.55 -6.10
C TYR A 53 1.59 -20.84 -6.42
N ARG A 54 0.26 -20.75 -6.52
CA ARG A 54 -0.57 -21.86 -6.93
C ARG A 54 -0.24 -22.29 -8.36
N ASP A 55 -0.16 -21.36 -9.30
CA ASP A 55 0.17 -21.64 -10.70
C ASP A 55 1.54 -22.31 -10.86
N VAL A 56 2.55 -21.86 -10.11
CA VAL A 56 3.87 -22.50 -10.06
C VAL A 56 3.76 -23.94 -9.56
N GLY A 57 2.99 -24.16 -8.50
CA GLY A 57 2.75 -25.50 -7.95
C GLY A 57 2.03 -26.41 -8.93
N GLU A 58 0.96 -25.92 -9.56
CA GLU A 58 0.20 -26.66 -10.57
C GLU A 58 1.08 -27.02 -11.78
N ARG A 59 1.92 -26.10 -12.25
CA ARG A 59 2.89 -26.35 -13.32
C ARG A 59 3.92 -27.42 -12.93
N ALA A 60 4.48 -27.32 -11.73
CA ALA A 60 5.45 -28.30 -11.24
C ALA A 60 4.85 -29.72 -11.10
N VAL A 61 3.61 -29.82 -10.64
CA VAL A 61 2.89 -31.10 -10.58
C VAL A 61 2.62 -31.65 -11.99
N SER A 62 2.16 -30.80 -12.91
CA SER A 62 1.88 -31.20 -14.30
C SER A 62 3.11 -31.75 -15.02
N LEU A 63 4.29 -31.12 -14.81
CA LEU A 63 5.56 -31.59 -15.37
C LEU A 63 5.96 -32.96 -14.80
N ARG A 64 5.77 -33.17 -13.50
CA ARG A 64 6.04 -34.45 -12.85
C ARG A 64 5.10 -35.54 -13.38
N GLU A 65 3.82 -35.24 -13.57
CA GLU A 65 2.84 -36.17 -14.15
C GLU A 65 3.17 -36.53 -15.61
N ALA A 66 3.79 -35.61 -16.35
CA ALA A 66 4.33 -35.87 -17.69
C ALA A 66 5.62 -36.72 -17.68
N GLY A 67 6.16 -37.08 -16.51
CA GLY A 67 7.36 -37.88 -16.35
C GLY A 67 8.67 -37.10 -16.47
N GLU A 68 8.61 -35.76 -16.45
CA GLU A 68 9.82 -34.93 -16.47
C GLU A 68 10.56 -35.02 -15.12
N PRO A 69 11.92 -35.04 -15.15
CA PRO A 69 12.71 -35.03 -13.93
C PRO A 69 12.57 -33.67 -13.20
N VAL A 70 12.70 -33.70 -11.88
CA VAL A 70 12.49 -32.51 -11.02
C VAL A 70 13.43 -31.36 -11.40
N GLU A 71 14.65 -31.68 -11.84
CA GLU A 71 15.63 -30.70 -12.31
C GLU A 71 15.11 -29.92 -13.52
N ARG A 72 14.29 -30.55 -14.38
CA ARG A 72 13.70 -29.91 -15.56
C ARG A 72 12.69 -28.82 -15.20
N VAL A 73 12.02 -28.94 -14.05
CA VAL A 73 11.07 -27.93 -13.54
C VAL A 73 11.76 -26.58 -13.32
N MET A 74 13.02 -26.57 -12.89
CA MET A 74 13.80 -25.34 -12.67
C MET A 74 14.19 -24.64 -13.98
N TYR A 75 14.23 -25.38 -15.08
CA TYR A 75 14.52 -24.86 -16.42
C TYR A 75 13.26 -24.65 -17.26
N ASP A 76 12.07 -24.93 -16.70
CA ASP A 76 10.82 -24.69 -17.39
C ASP A 76 10.58 -23.19 -17.54
N MET A 77 10.35 -22.76 -18.79
CA MET A 77 10.21 -21.34 -19.13
C MET A 77 8.98 -20.71 -18.46
N GLU A 78 7.90 -21.47 -18.28
CA GLU A 78 6.69 -20.99 -17.66
C GLU A 78 6.88 -20.80 -16.15
N VAL A 79 7.50 -21.76 -15.47
CA VAL A 79 7.95 -21.60 -14.07
C VAL A 79 8.87 -20.38 -13.93
N GLY A 80 9.84 -20.22 -14.82
CA GLY A 80 10.74 -19.07 -14.82
C GLY A 80 10.01 -17.73 -14.98
N ARG A 81 8.99 -17.67 -15.85
CA ARG A 81 8.14 -16.48 -16.04
C ARG A 81 7.34 -16.16 -14.77
N LEU A 82 6.66 -17.15 -14.20
CA LEU A 82 5.84 -16.99 -12.99
C LEU A 82 6.69 -16.55 -11.79
N VAL A 83 7.88 -17.15 -11.62
CA VAL A 83 8.82 -16.75 -10.57
C VAL A 83 9.28 -15.31 -10.77
N LYS A 84 9.55 -14.87 -12.00
CA LYS A 84 9.90 -13.46 -12.28
C LYS A 84 8.76 -12.51 -11.89
N GLU A 85 7.52 -12.87 -12.20
CA GLU A 85 6.33 -12.10 -11.84
C GLU A 85 6.14 -12.00 -10.32
N ILE A 86 6.37 -13.10 -9.58
CA ILE A 86 6.40 -13.12 -8.11
C ILE A 86 7.45 -12.14 -7.57
N HIS A 87 8.65 -12.09 -8.15
CA HIS A 87 9.69 -11.16 -7.71
C HIS A 87 9.27 -9.70 -7.92
N GLN A 88 8.69 -9.38 -9.07
CA GLN A 88 8.19 -8.03 -9.36
C GLN A 88 7.10 -7.59 -8.39
N LEU A 89 6.17 -8.49 -8.04
CA LEU A 89 5.13 -8.21 -7.06
C LEU A 89 5.69 -8.04 -5.64
N LYS A 90 6.71 -8.82 -5.25
CA LYS A 90 7.40 -8.64 -3.97
C LYS A 90 8.11 -7.29 -3.88
N ASP A 91 8.76 -6.84 -4.95
CA ASP A 91 9.40 -5.54 -4.98
C ASP A 91 8.37 -4.40 -4.92
N ALA A 92 7.23 -4.56 -5.60
CA ALA A 92 6.12 -3.62 -5.51
C ALA A 92 5.52 -3.56 -4.10
N SER A 93 5.34 -4.72 -3.44
CA SER A 93 4.91 -4.81 -2.04
C SER A 93 5.87 -4.07 -1.10
N ARG A 94 7.17 -4.32 -1.19
CA ARG A 94 8.18 -3.60 -0.38
C ARG A 94 8.13 -2.09 -0.57
N LYS A 95 7.89 -1.63 -1.80
CA LYS A 95 7.72 -0.20 -2.08
C LYS A 95 6.48 0.36 -1.36
N LEU A 96 5.34 -0.32 -1.45
CA LEU A 96 4.13 0.10 -0.72
C LEU A 96 4.33 0.10 0.79
N GLU A 97 5.09 -0.85 1.35
CA GLU A 97 5.44 -0.84 2.78
C GLU A 97 6.25 0.40 3.16
N SER A 98 7.22 0.78 2.33
CA SER A 98 8.00 2.02 2.50
C SER A 98 7.10 3.25 2.45
N ASP A 99 6.25 3.36 1.43
CA ASP A 99 5.34 4.50 1.25
C ASP A 99 4.37 4.63 2.45
N MET A 100 3.85 3.51 2.98
CA MET A 100 3.02 3.51 4.19
C MET A 100 3.80 3.92 5.45
N ALA A 101 5.07 3.50 5.56
CA ALA A 101 5.92 3.88 6.69
C ALA A 101 6.25 5.38 6.66
N GLU A 102 6.49 5.95 5.48
CA GLU A 102 6.72 7.39 5.31
C GLU A 102 5.52 8.22 5.78
N ILE A 103 4.29 7.87 5.36
CA ILE A 103 3.07 8.56 5.80
C ILE A 103 2.88 8.45 7.32
N LYS A 104 3.20 7.30 7.92
CA LYS A 104 3.08 7.11 9.36
C LYS A 104 4.13 7.92 10.14
N ASN A 105 5.32 8.12 9.56
CA ASN A 105 6.42 8.84 10.19
C ASN A 105 6.37 10.37 9.93
N SER A 106 5.43 10.84 9.10
CA SER A 106 5.18 12.27 8.88
C SER A 106 4.24 12.92 9.92
N GLU A 107 3.67 12.13 10.84
CA GLU A 107 2.98 12.61 12.06
C GLU A 107 3.99 13.02 13.17
#